data_AF-A0A845XY57-F1
#
_entry.id   AF-A0A845XY57-F1
#
_cell.length_a   1.000
_cell.length_b   1.000
_cell.length_c   1.000
_cell.angle_alpha   90.00
_cell.angle_beta   90.00
_cell.angle_gamma   90.00
#
_symmetry.space_group_name_H-M   'P 1'
#
loop_
_entity.id
_entity.type
_entity.pdbx_description
1 polymer ?
#
loop_
_entity_poly.entity_id
_entity_poly.type
_entity_poly.pdbx_seq_one_letter_code
_entity_poly.pdbx_strand_id
1 'polypeptide(L)'
;MTNLSLVPFREFERLKDLDITPETHTELFATYCRINTLYMIKQAGSGHIGSSFSSLDIVCWLFLNELRVRKTNSNQPRDIYFSSKG
;
A
#
# COMPACT_ATOMS: atom_id res chain seq x y z
N MET A 1 21.65 -16.80 5.93
CA MET A 1 21.22 -15.56 5.26
C MET A 1 19.70 -15.55 5.19
N THR A 2 19.04 -14.50 5.66
CA THR A 2 17.57 -14.40 5.59
C THR A 2 17.17 -14.03 4.16
N ASN A 3 16.36 -14.88 3.52
CA ASN A 3 15.84 -14.59 2.18
C ASN A 3 14.63 -13.66 2.29
N LEU A 4 14.72 -12.52 1.61
CA LEU A 4 13.61 -11.57 1.48
C LEU A 4 12.74 -11.99 0.29
N SER A 5 11.43 -12.06 0.49
CA SER A 5 10.45 -12.42 -0.55
C SER A 5 9.35 -11.36 -0.64
N LEU A 6 8.81 -11.20 -1.85
CA LEU A 6 7.64 -10.35 -2.10
C LEU A 6 6.41 -10.98 -1.43
N VAL A 7 5.59 -10.17 -0.76
CA VAL A 7 4.24 -10.53 -0.35
C VAL A 7 3.36 -10.63 -1.61
N PRO A 8 2.84 -11.82 -1.95
CA PRO A 8 2.07 -12.00 -3.17
C PRO A 8 0.68 -11.37 -3.07
N PHE A 9 0.09 -11.01 -4.21
CA PHE A 9 -1.22 -10.36 -4.30
C PHE A 9 -2.33 -11.10 -3.52
N ARG A 10 -2.30 -12.44 -3.52
CA ARG A 10 -3.24 -13.27 -2.78
C ARG A 10 -3.30 -12.95 -1.28
N GLU A 11 -2.19 -12.54 -0.66
CA GLU A 11 -2.20 -12.15 0.76
C GLU A 11 -2.89 -10.81 0.98
N PHE A 12 -2.83 -9.89 0.01
CA PHE A 12 -3.63 -8.65 0.04
C PHE A 12 -5.12 -8.95 -0.13
N GLU A 13 -5.48 -9.92 -0.98
CA GLU A 13 -6.87 -10.37 -1.11
C GLU A 13 -7.37 -10.99 0.20
N ARG A 14 -6.57 -11.84 0.83
CA ARG A 14 -6.90 -12.42 2.14
C ARG A 14 -7.10 -11.36 3.21
N LEU A 15 -6.22 -10.36 3.25
CA LEU A 15 -6.35 -9.23 4.18
C LEU A 15 -7.66 -8.45 3.96
N LYS A 16 -8.05 -8.25 2.70
CA LYS A 16 -9.29 -7.53 2.33
C LYS A 16 -10.56 -8.15 2.90
N ASP A 17 -10.55 -9.46 3.15
CA ASP A 17 -11.73 -10.23 3.56
C ASP A 17 -11.77 -10.47 5.09
N LEU A 18 -10.82 -9.92 5.86
CA LEU A 18 -10.80 -10.00 7.31
C LEU A 18 -11.80 -9.03 7.95
N ASP A 19 -12.51 -9.49 8.97
CA ASP A 19 -13.37 -8.65 9.82
C ASP A 19 -12.54 -7.99 10.93
N ILE A 20 -11.90 -6.88 10.58
CA ILE A 20 -11.01 -6.09 11.44
C ILE A 20 -11.26 -4.60 11.23
N THR A 21 -10.80 -3.77 12.16
CA THR A 21 -11.00 -2.31 12.04
C THR A 21 -10.23 -1.73 10.85
N PRO A 22 -10.69 -0.60 10.27
CA PRO A 22 -9.98 0.08 9.18
C PRO A 22 -8.52 0.43 9.51
N GLU A 23 -8.23 0.77 10.77
CA GLU A 23 -6.89 1.07 11.27
C GLU A 23 -5.99 -0.17 11.21
N THR A 24 -6.43 -1.30 11.79
CA THR A 24 -5.67 -2.56 11.74
C THR A 24 -5.50 -3.06 10.31
N HIS A 25 -6.56 -2.94 9.48
CA HIS A 25 -6.48 -3.30 8.08
C HIS A 25 -5.42 -2.45 7.34
N THR A 26 -5.41 -1.14 7.58
CA THR A 26 -4.44 -0.22 6.96
C THR A 26 -3.02 -0.49 7.44
N GLU A 27 -2.81 -0.76 8.74
CA GLU A 27 -1.50 -1.09 9.31
C GLU A 27 -0.90 -2.35 8.69
N LEU A 28 -1.71 -3.42 8.55
CA LEU A 28 -1.29 -4.66 7.91
C LEU A 28 -0.99 -4.46 6.42
N PHE A 29 -1.83 -3.69 5.72
CA PHE A 29 -1.63 -3.38 4.30
C PHE A 29 -0.34 -2.58 4.09
N ALA A 30 -0.09 -1.56 4.91
CA ALA A 30 1.13 -0.76 4.87
C ALA A 30 2.37 -1.62 5.18
N THR A 31 2.25 -2.56 6.11
CA THR A 31 3.32 -3.54 6.43
C THR A 31 3.64 -4.43 5.22
N TYR A 32 2.64 -4.95 4.52
CA TYR A 32 2.87 -5.73 3.30
C TYR A 32 3.54 -4.88 2.21
N CYS A 33 3.11 -3.62 2.05
CA CYS A 33 3.73 -2.67 1.15
C CYS A 33 5.19 -2.35 1.54
N ARG A 34 5.54 -2.28 2.84
CA ARG A 34 6.92 -2.11 3.30
C ARG A 34 7.80 -3.29 2.93
N ILE A 35 7.31 -4.53 3.10
CA ILE A 35 8.03 -5.74 2.69
C ILE A 35 8.26 -5.73 1.18
N ASN A 36 7.23 -5.41 0.40
CA ASN A 36 7.33 -5.33 -1.06
C ASN A 36 8.27 -4.22 -1.51
N THR A 37 8.24 -3.06 -0.85
CA THR A 37 9.16 -1.94 -1.11
C THR A 37 10.59 -2.35 -0.84
N LEU A 38 10.86 -2.97 0.31
CA LEU A 38 12.20 -3.46 0.64
C LEU A 38 12.69 -4.51 -0.37
N TYR A 39 11.80 -5.42 -0.77
CA TYR A 39 12.09 -6.42 -1.79
C TYR A 39 12.46 -5.77 -3.12
N MET A 40 11.65 -4.83 -3.62
CA MET A 40 11.89 -4.14 -4.89
C MET A 40 13.19 -3.32 -4.87
N ILE A 41 13.46 -2.58 -3.79
CA ILE A 41 14.71 -1.81 -3.64
C ILE A 41 15.93 -2.74 -3.64
N LYS A 42 15.86 -3.85 -2.90
CA LYS A 42 16.93 -4.86 -2.87
C LYS A 42 17.19 -5.44 -4.26
N GLN A 43 16.13 -5.81 -4.98
CA GLN A 43 16.24 -6.39 -6.32
C GLN A 43 16.76 -5.38 -7.35
N ALA A 44 16.36 -4.10 -7.26
CA ALA A 44 16.82 -3.04 -8.15
C ALA A 44 18.25 -2.55 -7.84
N GLY A 45 18.78 -2.86 -6.65
CA GLY A 45 20.08 -2.35 -6.17
C GLY A 45 20.09 -0.86 -5.84
N SER A 46 18.94 -0.18 -5.90
CA SER A 46 18.80 1.26 -5.60
C SER A 46 17.34 1.61 -5.27
N GLY A 47 17.14 2.74 -4.57
CA GLY A 47 15.82 3.29 -4.26
C GLY A 47 15.80 4.16 -2.99
N HIS A 48 14.67 4.83 -2.74
CA HIS A 48 14.49 5.76 -1.62
C HIS A 48 13.67 5.14 -0.48
N ILE A 49 14.29 4.27 0.32
CA ILE A 49 13.60 3.54 1.40
C ILE A 49 12.98 4.48 2.44
N GLY A 50 13.70 5.52 2.87
CA GLY A 50 13.21 6.46 3.88
C GLY A 50 11.96 7.23 3.43
N SER A 51 11.97 7.75 2.19
CA SER A 51 10.81 8.44 1.62
C SER A 51 9.60 7.52 1.45
N SER A 52 9.84 6.27 1.06
CA SER A 52 8.78 5.27 0.90
C SER A 52 8.17 4.88 2.26
N PHE A 53 9.01 4.48 3.22
CA PHE A 53 8.54 3.96 4.51
C PHE A 53 7.84 5.03 5.36
N SER A 54 8.27 6.29 5.27
CA SER A 54 7.68 7.41 6.01
C SER A 54 6.31 7.85 5.50
N SER A 55 5.90 7.40 4.31
CA SER A 55 4.62 7.80 3.70
C SER A 55 3.58 6.69 3.63
N LEU A 56 3.99 5.41 3.74
CA LEU A 56 3.12 4.28 3.46
C LEU A 56 1.85 4.22 4.32
N ASP A 57 1.87 4.59 5.60
CA ASP A 57 0.64 4.57 6.42
C ASP A 57 -0.39 5.58 5.89
N ILE A 58 0.05 6.80 5.56
CA ILE A 58 -0.81 7.86 5.02
C ILE A 58 -1.34 7.46 3.63
N VAL A 59 -0.45 6.96 2.76
CA VAL A 59 -0.85 6.55 1.41
C VAL A 59 -1.83 5.39 1.46
N CYS A 60 -1.57 4.37 2.28
CA CYS A 60 -2.49 3.24 2.44
C CYS A 60 -3.84 3.70 3.00
N TRP A 61 -3.86 4.60 4.00
CA TRP A 61 -5.12 5.14 4.53
C TRP A 61 -5.94 5.85 3.45
N LEU A 62 -5.29 6.74 2.69
CA LEU A 62 -5.95 7.48 1.61
C LEU A 62 -6.57 6.53 0.58
N PHE A 63 -5.83 5.54 0.10
CA PHE A 63 -6.31 4.63 -0.94
C PHE A 63 -7.36 3.62 -0.46
N LEU A 64 -7.31 3.22 0.82
CA LEU A 64 -8.24 2.24 1.36
C LEU A 64 -9.53 2.86 1.87
N ASN A 65 -9.47 4.07 2.44
CA ASN A 65 -10.57 4.62 3.24
C ASN A 65 -11.11 5.97 2.72
N GLU A 66 -10.32 6.76 1.98
CA GLU A 66 -10.71 8.14 1.64
C GLU A 66 -10.98 8.35 0.13
N LEU A 67 -10.09 7.85 -0.73
CA LEU A 67 -10.09 8.20 -2.15
C LEU A 67 -11.09 7.36 -2.96
N ARG A 68 -11.90 8.03 -3.76
CA ARG A 68 -12.80 7.43 -4.76
C ARG A 68 -12.02 7.06 -6.02
N VAL A 69 -11.17 6.03 -5.91
CA VAL A 69 -10.33 5.54 -7.03
C VAL A 69 -11.02 4.52 -7.92
N ARG A 70 -12.02 3.80 -7.39
CA ARG A 70 -12.81 2.83 -8.17
C ARG A 70 -14.00 3.51 -8.84
N LYS A 71 -14.29 3.11 -10.07
CA LYS A 71 -15.48 3.55 -10.79
C LYS A 71 -16.69 2.94 -10.09
N THR A 72 -17.45 3.75 -9.38
CA THR A 72 -18.75 3.34 -8.85
C THR A 72 -19.82 3.57 -9.93
N ASN A 73 -21.01 2.98 -9.78
CA ASN A 73 -22.15 3.28 -10.66
C ASN A 73 -22.68 4.71 -10.48
N SER A 74 -22.03 5.53 -9.64
CA SER A 74 -22.36 6.94 -9.47
C SER A 74 -21.68 7.78 -10.55
N ASN A 75 -22.34 8.86 -10.98
CA ASN A 75 -21.77 9.82 -11.92
C ASN A 75 -20.78 10.79 -11.24
N GLN A 76 -20.19 10.41 -10.11
CA GLN A 76 -19.27 11.26 -9.36
C GLN A 76 -17.85 11.18 -9.95
N PRO A 77 -17.10 12.30 -9.94
CA PRO A 77 -15.71 12.30 -10.38
C PRO A 77 -14.84 11.46 -9.45
N ARG A 78 -13.80 10.83 -10.01
CA ARG A 78 -12.77 10.11 -9.23
C ARG A 78 -11.79 11.08 -8.61
N ASP A 79 -11.29 10.73 -7.43
CA ASP A 79 -10.23 11.50 -6.78
C ASP A 79 -8.87 11.24 -7.46
N ILE A 80 -8.00 12.24 -7.44
CA ILE A 80 -6.65 12.19 -8.03
C ILE A 80 -5.63 12.25 -6.88
N TYR A 81 -4.71 11.29 -6.86
CA TYR A 81 -3.57 11.28 -5.96
C TYR A 81 -2.29 11.65 -6.71
N PHE A 82 -1.51 12.57 -6.16
CA PHE A 82 -0.20 12.98 -6.68
C PHE A 82 0.84 12.96 -5.57
N SER A 83 1.92 12.18 -5.76
CA SER A 83 3.09 12.18 -4.87
C SER A 83 4.06 13.26 -5.34
N SER A 84 4.18 14.36 -4.58
CA SER A 84 5.17 15.41 -4.88
C SER A 84 6.61 15.03 -4.48
N LYS A 85 6.82 13.91 -3.77
CA LYS A 85 8.12 13.50 -3.24
C LYS A 85 8.93 12.64 -4.24
N GLY A 86 8.35 12.35 -5.40
CA GLY A 86 8.88 11.45 -6.43
C GLY A 86 7.74 10.87 -7.23
#